data_AF-A0A401PU67-F1
#
_entry.id   AF-A0A401PU67-F1
#
_cell.length_a   1.000
_cell.length_b   1.000
_cell.length_c   1.000
_cell.angle_alpha   90.00
_cell.angle_beta   90.00
_cell.angle_gamma   90.00
#
_symmetry.space_group_name_H-M   'P 1'
#
loop_
_entity.id
_entity.type
_entity.pdbx_description
1 polymer ?
#
loop_
_entity_poly.entity_id
_entity_poly.type
_entity_poly.pdbx_seq_one_letter_code
_entity_poly.pdbx_strand_id
1 'polypeptide(L)'
;MLTSRLNRPDPKNGPWKLGLDTPSFKPLMLYSTNRPLKEQLYKAFVSRATEGPFNNGALIDEIRKLRLEFATILGYKNYAEFSISRNMAGSVERVWSFINTLRARSYPVAQRELKTLQRFAEIYGHEGELKQWDKDYWDERQSSMLFRYRKTCYFVACLV
;
A
#
# COMPACT_ATOMS: atom_id res chain seq x y z
N MET A 1 4.34 -11.57 47.27
CA MET A 1 5.32 -11.49 46.17
C MET A 1 4.89 -10.37 45.24
N LEU A 2 5.80 -9.44 45.00
CA LEU A 2 5.57 -8.13 44.39
C LEU A 2 5.02 -8.27 42.97
N THR A 3 3.82 -7.73 42.73
CA THR A 3 3.34 -7.42 41.39
C THR A 3 4.25 -6.34 40.82
N SER A 4 5.17 -6.75 39.94
CA SER A 4 5.98 -5.82 39.18
C SER A 4 5.03 -4.87 38.45
N ARG A 5 5.13 -3.59 38.78
CA ARG A 5 4.49 -2.51 38.03
C ARG A 5 4.84 -2.72 36.56
N LEU A 6 3.85 -3.09 35.75
CA LEU A 6 3.98 -3.06 34.30
C LEU A 6 4.41 -1.65 33.93
N ASN A 7 5.69 -1.51 33.59
CA ASN A 7 6.29 -0.27 33.16
C ASN A 7 5.65 0.09 31.82
N ARG A 8 4.49 0.77 31.85
CA ARG A 8 3.81 1.21 30.64
C ARG A 8 4.77 2.18 29.94
N PRO A 9 5.18 1.90 28.69
CA PRO A 9 6.08 2.78 27.97
C PRO A 9 5.43 4.16 27.86
N ASP A 10 6.19 5.20 28.20
CA ASP A 10 5.75 6.58 28.07
C ASP A 10 5.74 6.93 26.57
N PRO A 11 4.59 7.36 25.99
CA PRO A 11 4.52 7.76 24.59
C PRO A 11 5.56 8.82 24.20
N LYS A 12 6.05 9.63 25.14
CA LYS A 12 7.06 10.67 24.92
C LYS A 12 8.50 10.16 25.02
N ASN A 13 8.76 9.20 25.91
CA ASN A 13 10.11 8.78 26.29
C ASN A 13 10.48 7.36 25.85
N GLY A 14 9.52 6.59 25.34
CA GLY A 14 9.73 5.23 24.84
C GLY A 14 9.86 4.17 25.94
N PRO A 15 10.25 2.94 25.58
CA PRO A 15 10.55 2.46 24.23
C PRO A 15 9.29 2.29 23.35
N TRP A 16 9.43 2.47 22.03
CA TRP A 16 8.36 2.23 21.05
C TRP A 16 8.59 0.93 20.27
N LYS A 17 7.53 0.14 20.09
CA LYS A 17 7.52 -1.03 19.20
C LYS A 17 6.68 -0.72 17.98
N LEU A 18 7.27 -0.83 16.80
CA LEU A 18 6.58 -0.54 15.54
C LEU A 18 6.07 -1.85 14.92
N GLY A 19 4.76 -1.91 14.68
CA GLY A 19 4.12 -2.99 13.93
C GLY A 19 4.02 -2.69 12.44
N LEU A 20 3.69 -3.72 11.65
CA LEU A 20 3.37 -3.61 10.22
C LEU A 20 1.85 -3.53 9.97
N ASP A 21 1.06 -3.37 11.02
CA ASP A 21 -0.36 -3.06 10.91
C ASP A 21 -0.56 -1.66 10.33
N THR A 22 -1.65 -1.48 9.57
CA THR A 22 -1.91 -0.23 8.85
C THR A 22 -1.91 1.03 9.74
N PRO A 23 -2.50 1.01 10.96
CA PRO A 23 -2.46 2.17 11.86
C PRO A 23 -1.05 2.57 12.32
N SER A 24 -0.13 1.61 12.43
CA SER A 24 1.27 1.89 12.79
C SER A 24 2.12 2.26 11.58
N PHE A 25 2.02 1.47 10.51
CA PHE A 25 2.85 1.60 9.30
C PHE A 25 2.55 2.90 8.53
N LYS A 26 1.29 3.21 8.28
CA LYS A 26 0.91 4.30 7.36
C LYS A 26 1.32 5.69 7.88
N PRO A 27 1.11 6.06 9.15
CA PRO A 27 1.58 7.34 9.67
C PRO A 27 3.11 7.48 9.61
N LEU A 28 3.86 6.39 9.80
CA LEU A 28 5.32 6.42 9.67
C LEU A 28 5.74 6.74 8.24
N MET A 29 5.11 6.12 7.24
CA MET A 29 5.41 6.40 5.83
C MET A 29 5.06 7.85 5.44
N LEU A 30 3.96 8.39 5.98
CA LEU A 30 3.49 9.75 5.68
C LEU A 30 4.32 10.85 6.38
N TYR A 31 4.72 10.64 7.63
CA TYR A 31 5.25 11.73 8.48
C TYR A 31 6.71 11.56 8.89
N SER A 32 7.29 10.36 8.81
CA SER A 32 8.68 10.15 9.22
C SER A 32 9.67 10.81 8.27
N THR A 33 10.57 11.62 8.83
CA THR A 33 11.71 12.21 8.15
C THR A 33 12.88 11.21 7.98
N ASN A 34 12.90 10.14 8.77
CA ASN A 34 13.97 9.13 8.74
C ASN A 34 13.79 8.21 7.52
N ARG A 35 14.53 8.48 6.45
CA ARG A 35 14.47 7.72 5.19
C ARG A 35 14.93 6.26 5.33
N PRO A 36 16.07 5.93 5.97
CA PRO A 36 16.45 4.54 6.22
C PRO A 36 15.38 3.73 6.95
N LEU A 37 14.71 4.32 7.95
CA LEU A 37 13.62 3.67 8.66
C LEU A 37 12.42 3.40 7.74
N LYS A 38 12.04 4.37 6.90
CA LYS A 38 10.96 4.18 5.90
C LYS A 38 11.30 3.09 4.90
N GLU A 39 12.54 3.06 4.42
CA GLU A 39 13.00 2.01 3.50
C GLU A 39 12.91 0.62 4.14
N GLN A 40 13.41 0.47 5.37
CA GLN A 40 13.35 -0.80 6.11
C GLN A 40 11.91 -1.25 6.34
N LEU A 41 11.04 -0.35 6.80
CA LEU A 41 9.63 -0.66 7.05
C LEU A 41 8.88 -0.98 5.76
N TYR A 42 9.12 -0.22 4.69
CA TYR A 42 8.51 -0.44 3.39
C TYR A 42 8.87 -1.83 2.86
N LYS A 43 10.17 -2.17 2.85
CA LYS A 43 10.66 -3.49 2.42
C LYS A 43 10.02 -4.60 3.25
N ALA A 44 10.04 -4.47 4.58
CA ALA A 44 9.42 -5.43 5.48
C ALA A 44 7.90 -5.59 5.26
N PHE A 45 7.19 -4.51 4.91
CA PHE A 45 5.75 -4.53 4.64
C PHE A 45 5.40 -5.20 3.32
N VAL A 46 6.18 -4.96 2.26
CA VAL A 46 5.93 -5.54 0.92
C VAL A 46 6.41 -6.99 0.81
N SER A 47 7.41 -7.41 1.59
CA SER A 47 7.93 -8.78 1.65
C SER A 47 7.22 -9.66 2.69
N ARG A 48 6.05 -9.24 3.18
CA ARG A 48 5.30 -10.08 4.14
C ARG A 48 4.84 -11.35 3.45
N ALA A 49 5.00 -12.46 4.16
CA ALA A 49 4.58 -13.78 3.70
C ALA A 49 5.23 -14.24 2.38
N THR A 50 6.48 -13.86 2.14
CA THR A 50 7.25 -14.29 0.96
C THR A 50 8.33 -15.32 1.26
N GLU A 51 8.66 -15.57 2.54
CA GLU A 51 9.78 -16.43 2.95
C GLU A 51 9.45 -17.26 4.20
N GLY A 52 10.22 -18.33 4.42
CA GLY A 52 10.12 -19.18 5.60
C GLY A 52 8.77 -19.92 5.73
N PRO A 53 8.33 -20.24 6.96
CA PRO A 53 7.13 -21.05 7.20
C PRO A 53 5.82 -20.32 6.88
N PHE A 54 5.86 -19.00 6.66
CA PHE A 54 4.70 -18.17 6.32
C PHE A 54 4.67 -17.77 4.84
N ASN A 55 5.45 -18.43 3.98
CA ASN A 55 5.49 -18.12 2.56
C ASN A 55 4.17 -18.51 1.87
N ASN A 56 3.51 -17.53 1.25
CA ASN A 56 2.27 -17.73 0.51
C ASN A 56 2.47 -18.12 -0.96
N GLY A 57 3.69 -18.12 -1.49
CA GLY A 57 3.98 -18.39 -2.91
C GLY A 57 3.43 -19.74 -3.38
N ALA A 58 3.77 -20.82 -2.68
CA ALA A 58 3.29 -22.16 -3.01
C ALA A 58 1.75 -22.29 -2.89
N LEU A 59 1.15 -21.63 -1.89
CA LEU A 59 -0.31 -21.62 -1.73
C LEU A 59 -1.00 -20.86 -2.89
N ILE A 60 -0.42 -19.76 -3.35
CA ILE A 60 -0.96 -19.01 -4.50
C ILE A 60 -0.90 -19.85 -5.77
N ASP A 61 0.19 -20.59 -6.00
CA ASP A 61 0.33 -21.49 -7.15
C ASP A 61 -0.67 -22.65 -7.11
N GLU A 62 -0.87 -23.23 -5.93
CA GLU A 62 -1.89 -24.26 -5.71
C GLU A 62 -3.30 -23.73 -5.96
N ILE A 63 -3.65 -22.56 -5.39
CA ILE A 63 -4.93 -21.89 -5.62
C ILE A 63 -5.13 -21.62 -7.12
N ARG A 64 -4.10 -21.17 -7.83
CA ARG A 64 -4.16 -20.92 -9.28
C ARG A 64 -4.44 -22.21 -10.05
N LYS A 65 -3.76 -23.32 -9.72
CA LYS A 65 -3.98 -24.63 -10.35
C LYS A 65 -5.40 -25.13 -10.09
N LEU A 66 -5.85 -25.14 -8.84
CA LEU A 66 -7.19 -25.58 -8.46
C LEU A 66 -8.28 -24.73 -9.11
N ARG A 67 -8.09 -23.41 -9.20
CA ARG A 67 -9.03 -22.52 -9.91
C ARG A 67 -9.12 -22.81 -11.40
N LEU A 68 -8.01 -23.18 -12.03
CA LEU A 68 -8.02 -23.58 -13.44
C LEU A 68 -8.78 -24.90 -13.63
N GLU A 69 -8.45 -25.92 -12.84
CA GLU A 69 -9.13 -27.22 -12.87
C GLU A 69 -10.64 -27.08 -12.64
N PHE A 70 -11.03 -26.31 -11.62
CA PHE A 70 -12.42 -26.00 -11.31
C PHE A 70 -13.15 -25.37 -12.51
N ALA A 71 -12.53 -24.37 -13.17
CA ALA A 71 -13.13 -23.72 -14.33
C ALA A 71 -13.27 -24.69 -15.52
N THR A 72 -12.26 -25.54 -15.75
CA THR A 72 -12.27 -26.53 -16.84
C THR A 72 -13.36 -27.58 -16.63
N ILE A 73 -13.56 -28.08 -15.41
CA ILE A 73 -14.65 -29.03 -15.09
C ILE A 73 -16.03 -28.44 -15.42
N LEU A 74 -16.20 -27.14 -15.19
CA LEU A 74 -17.44 -26.41 -15.50
C LEU A 74 -17.55 -25.98 -16.97
N GLY A 75 -16.60 -26.34 -17.83
CA GLY A 75 -16.62 -26.03 -19.26
C GLY A 75 -16.11 -24.63 -19.64
N TYR A 76 -15.48 -23.90 -18.72
CA TYR A 76 -14.83 -22.61 -19.00
C TYR A 76 -13.36 -22.78 -19.36
N LYS A 77 -12.78 -21.85 -20.14
CA LYS A 77 -11.37 -21.93 -20.53
C LYS A 77 -10.41 -21.55 -19.40
N ASN A 78 -10.87 -20.68 -18.50
CA ASN A 78 -10.09 -20.19 -17.36
C ASN A 78 -11.02 -19.68 -16.26
N TYR A 79 -10.45 -19.46 -15.07
CA TYR A 79 -11.22 -18.99 -13.91
C TYR A 79 -11.80 -17.58 -14.07
N ALA A 80 -11.18 -16.71 -14.89
CA ALA A 80 -11.69 -15.35 -15.09
C ALA A 80 -13.01 -15.36 -15.88
N GLU A 81 -13.13 -16.22 -16.89
CA GLU A 81 -14.39 -16.44 -17.61
C GLU A 81 -15.50 -16.94 -16.68
N PHE A 82 -15.20 -17.94 -15.85
CA PHE A 82 -16.13 -18.43 -14.84
C PHE A 82 -16.55 -17.29 -13.89
N SER A 83 -15.60 -16.55 -13.33
CA SER A 83 -15.86 -15.49 -12.36
C SER A 83 -16.66 -14.33 -12.95
N ILE A 84 -16.46 -13.99 -14.23
CA ILE A 84 -17.13 -12.87 -14.90
C ILE A 84 -18.49 -13.27 -15.46
N SER A 85 -18.76 -14.56 -15.68
CA SER A 85 -20.03 -15.05 -16.25
C SER A 85 -21.29 -14.56 -15.51
N ARG A 86 -21.18 -14.30 -14.19
CA ARG A 86 -22.28 -13.78 -13.35
C ARG A 86 -22.18 -12.28 -13.04
N ASN A 87 -21.12 -11.62 -13.51
CA ASN A 87 -20.89 -10.20 -13.27
C ASN A 87 -21.45 -9.34 -14.42
N MET A 88 -21.78 -8.08 -14.11
CA MET A 88 -22.26 -7.11 -15.11
C MET A 88 -21.30 -6.85 -16.27
N ALA A 89 -20.00 -7.13 -16.11
CA ALA A 89 -19.01 -6.91 -17.16
C ALA A 89 -19.23 -7.81 -18.39
N GLY A 90 -19.81 -8.99 -18.21
CA GLY A 90 -20.24 -9.89 -19.29
C GLY A 90 -19.14 -10.63 -20.05
N SER A 91 -17.91 -10.10 -20.16
CA SER A 91 -16.77 -10.84 -20.76
C SER A 91 -15.42 -10.35 -20.25
N VAL A 92 -14.39 -11.19 -20.38
CA VAL A 92 -13.00 -10.89 -20.00
C VAL A 92 -12.44 -9.77 -20.89
N GLU A 93 -12.79 -9.77 -22.17
CA GLU A 93 -12.33 -8.79 -23.17
C GLU A 93 -12.87 -7.39 -22.85
N ARG A 94 -14.13 -7.30 -22.40
CA ARG A 94 -14.72 -6.01 -21.96
C ARG A 94 -13.99 -5.45 -20.74
N VAL A 95 -13.63 -6.30 -19.77
CA VAL A 95 -12.83 -5.89 -18.61
C VAL A 95 -11.47 -5.36 -19.05
N TRP A 96 -10.77 -6.07 -19.94
CA TRP A 96 -9.48 -5.62 -20.46
C TRP A 96 -9.58 -4.32 -21.27
N SER A 97 -10.59 -4.19 -22.13
CA SER A 97 -10.87 -2.97 -22.89
C SER A 97 -11.07 -1.77 -21.95
N PHE A 98 -11.87 -1.96 -20.90
CA PHE A 98 -12.12 -0.93 -19.88
C PHE A 98 -10.85 -0.52 -19.13
N ILE A 99 -10.08 -1.49 -18.60
CA ILE A 99 -8.83 -1.21 -17.89
C ILE A 99 -7.82 -0.51 -18.81
N ASN A 100 -7.71 -0.94 -20.07
CA ASN A 100 -6.80 -0.31 -21.03
C ASN A 100 -7.22 1.10 -21.40
N THR A 101 -8.52 1.36 -21.52
CA THR A 101 -9.06 2.71 -21.75
C THR A 101 -8.73 3.63 -20.57
N LEU A 102 -8.91 3.16 -19.33
CA LEU A 102 -8.50 3.90 -18.14
C LEU A 102 -6.99 4.15 -18.13
N ARG A 103 -6.18 3.12 -18.35
CA ARG A 103 -4.71 3.21 -18.40
C ARG A 103 -4.25 4.25 -19.42
N ALA A 104 -4.81 4.24 -20.64
CA ALA A 104 -4.44 5.17 -21.70
C ALA A 104 -4.64 6.65 -21.30
N ARG A 105 -5.67 6.93 -20.48
CA ARG A 105 -5.97 8.28 -20.00
C ARG A 105 -5.20 8.65 -18.73
N SER A 106 -5.09 7.72 -17.78
CA SER A 106 -4.50 7.97 -16.46
C SER A 106 -2.97 7.91 -16.45
N TYR A 107 -2.35 7.09 -17.29
CA TYR A 107 -0.90 6.89 -17.26
C TYR A 107 -0.08 8.16 -17.60
N PRO A 108 -0.42 8.94 -18.65
CA PRO A 108 0.29 10.19 -18.92
C PRO A 108 0.10 11.26 -17.83
N VAL A 109 -1.01 11.21 -17.10
CA VAL A 109 -1.25 12.08 -15.93
C VAL A 109 -0.35 11.64 -14.78
N ALA A 110 -0.36 10.36 -14.42
CA ALA A 110 0.48 9.81 -13.36
C ALA A 110 1.98 10.07 -13.58
N GLN A 111 2.45 10.00 -14.82
CA GLN A 111 3.84 10.36 -15.16
C GLN A 111 4.15 11.84 -14.93
N ARG A 112 3.20 12.75 -15.24
CA ARG A 112 3.34 14.18 -14.97
C ARG A 112 3.29 14.51 -13.48
N GLU A 113 2.43 13.83 -12.74
CA GLU A 113 2.35 13.95 -11.28
C GLU A 113 3.64 13.49 -10.62
N LEU A 114 4.19 12.33 -11.02
CA LEU A 114 5.47 11.84 -10.49
C LEU A 114 6.62 12.81 -10.77
N LYS A 115 6.69 13.42 -11.96
CA LYS A 115 7.69 14.45 -12.28
C LYS A 115 7.50 15.72 -11.46
N THR A 116 6.26 16.12 -11.23
CA THR A 116 5.92 17.27 -10.38
C THR A 116 6.31 17.01 -8.93
N LEU A 117 6.07 15.79 -8.43
CA LEU A 117 6.46 15.35 -7.10
C LEU A 117 7.97 15.30 -6.94
N GLN A 118 8.69 14.76 -7.93
CA GLN A 118 10.16 14.72 -7.95
C GLN A 118 10.75 16.13 -7.85
N ARG A 119 10.28 17.08 -8.69
CA ARG A 119 10.72 18.48 -8.63
C ARG A 119 10.40 19.13 -7.29
N PHE A 120 9.22 18.85 -6.74
CA PHE A 120 8.86 19.34 -5.41
C PHE A 120 9.83 18.81 -4.36
N ALA A 121 10.11 17.52 -4.35
CA ALA A 121 11.05 16.90 -3.41
C ALA A 121 12.47 17.52 -3.53
N GLU A 122 12.97 17.73 -4.74
CA GLU A 122 14.27 18.36 -5.02
C GLU A 122 14.37 19.78 -4.45
N ILE A 123 13.33 20.61 -4.63
CA ILE A 123 13.27 21.99 -4.08
C ILE A 123 13.41 21.98 -2.54
N TYR A 124 12.91 20.94 -1.87
CA TYR A 124 12.97 20.79 -0.42
C TYR A 124 14.12 19.87 0.06
N GLY A 125 15.14 19.67 -0.77
CA GLY A 125 16.39 19.02 -0.40
C GLY A 125 16.40 17.49 -0.50
N HIS A 126 15.49 16.88 -1.28
CA HIS A 126 15.62 15.47 -1.63
C HIS A 126 16.74 15.27 -2.66
N GLU A 127 17.61 14.31 -2.39
CA GLU A 127 18.69 13.93 -3.29
C GLU A 127 18.36 12.64 -4.04
N GLY A 128 18.52 12.66 -5.36
CA GLY A 128 18.32 11.51 -6.23
C GLY A 128 16.85 11.25 -6.60
N GLU A 129 16.62 10.09 -7.21
CA GLU A 129 15.31 9.66 -7.67
C GLU A 129 14.43 9.17 -6.50
N LEU A 130 13.20 9.67 -6.44
CA LEU A 130 12.18 9.20 -5.50
C LEU A 130 11.96 7.69 -5.63
N LYS A 131 12.13 6.98 -4.51
CA LYS A 131 11.81 5.55 -4.42
C LYS A 131 10.42 5.34 -3.85
N GLN A 132 9.94 4.08 -3.89
CA GLN A 132 8.58 3.75 -3.46
C GLN A 132 8.31 4.12 -2.00
N TRP A 133 9.31 4.04 -1.12
CA TRP A 133 9.23 4.44 0.29
C TRP A 133 9.32 5.95 0.54
N ASP A 134 9.64 6.74 -0.49
CA ASP A 134 9.70 8.20 -0.42
C ASP A 134 8.37 8.85 -0.83
N LYS A 135 7.59 8.17 -1.69
CA LYS A 135 6.38 8.70 -2.33
C LYS A 135 5.34 9.25 -1.34
N ASP A 136 4.87 8.43 -0.41
CA ASP A 136 3.80 8.81 0.53
C ASP A 136 4.17 10.06 1.36
N TYR A 137 5.43 10.17 1.76
CA TYR A 137 5.95 11.30 2.53
C TYR A 137 5.92 12.60 1.72
N TRP A 138 6.40 12.57 0.48
CA TRP A 138 6.44 13.75 -0.37
C TRP A 138 5.06 14.13 -0.89
N ASP A 139 4.20 13.16 -1.20
CA ASP A 139 2.81 13.39 -1.58
C ASP A 139 2.06 14.13 -0.46
N GLU A 140 2.25 13.70 0.80
CA GLU A 140 1.63 14.35 1.95
C GLU A 140 2.15 15.76 2.16
N ARG A 141 3.47 15.98 2.03
CA ARG A 141 4.04 17.33 2.14
C ARG A 141 3.54 18.26 1.04
N GLN A 142 3.53 17.79 -0.20
CA GLN A 142 3.03 18.57 -1.34
C GLN A 142 1.56 18.91 -1.15
N SER A 143 0.74 17.93 -0.80
CA SER A 143 -0.70 18.13 -0.55
C SER A 143 -0.94 19.11 0.60
N SER A 144 -0.22 18.96 1.71
CA SER A 144 -0.35 19.86 2.87
C SER A 144 -0.01 21.32 2.52
N MET A 145 1.01 21.54 1.69
CA MET A 145 1.42 22.89 1.26
C MET A 145 0.44 23.50 0.25
N LEU A 146 -0.02 22.70 -0.73
CA LEU A 146 -0.93 23.18 -1.78
C LEU A 146 -2.31 23.53 -1.22
N PHE A 147 -2.87 22.66 -0.38
CA PHE A 147 -4.26 22.79 0.08
C PHE A 147 -4.40 23.37 1.50
N ARG A 148 -3.28 23.65 2.19
CA ARG A 148 -3.25 24.25 3.53
C ARG A 148 -4.09 23.50 4.58
N TYR A 149 -4.15 22.17 4.49
CA TYR A 149 -4.76 21.31 5.52
C TYR A 149 -3.81 20.18 5.93
N ARG A 150 -3.92 19.73 7.18
CA ARG A 150 -3.24 18.53 7.69
C ARG A 150 -4.24 17.38 7.78
N LYS A 151 -3.82 16.18 7.36
CA LYS A 151 -4.66 14.96 7.46
C LYS A 151 -4.78 14.41 8.89
N THR A 152 -4.13 15.01 9.88
CA THR A 152 -4.21 14.60 11.28
C THR A 152 -5.38 15.25 12.03
N CYS A 153 -6.24 14.39 12.59
CA CYS A 153 -7.23 14.64 13.65
C CYS A 153 -8.34 15.66 13.38
N TYR A 154 -9.40 15.23 12.68
CA TYR A 154 -10.77 15.71 12.96
C TYR A 154 -11.77 14.58 13.24
N PHE A 155 -11.34 13.31 13.22
CA PHE A 155 -12.27 12.17 13.37
C PHE A 155 -12.23 11.46 14.75
N VAL A 156 -11.30 11.82 15.64
CA VAL A 156 -11.20 11.22 17.00
C VAL A 156 -11.86 12.10 18.07
N ALA A 157 -12.42 13.26 17.71
CA ALA A 157 -13.09 14.16 18.66
C ALA A 157 -14.62 14.00 18.73
N CYS A 158 -15.23 13.04 18.01
CA CYS A 158 -16.69 12.81 18.01
C CYS A 158 -17.13 11.43 18.53
N LEU A 159 -16.22 10.60 19.08
CA LEU A 159 -16.56 9.27 19.61
C LEU A 159 -15.93 9.00 21.00
N VAL A 160 -15.89 10.03 21.86
CA VAL A 160 -15.84 9.86 23.31
C VAL A 160 -16.93 10.72 23.93
#